data_AF-A0A286IN54-F1
#
_entry.id   AF-A0A286IN54-F1
#
_cell.length_a   1.000
_cell.length_b   1.000
_cell.length_c   1.000
_cell.angle_alpha   90.00
_cell.angle_beta   90.00
_cell.angle_gamma   90.00
#
_symmetry.space_group_name_H-M   'P 1'
#
loop_
_entity.id
_entity.type
_entity.pdbx_description
1 polymer ?
#
loop_
_entity_poly.entity_id
_entity_poly.type
_entity_poly.pdbx_seq_one_letter_code
_entity_poly.pdbx_strand_id
1 'polypeptide(L)'
;MNYQKNQITFLDSTLSVPRFALGKKTVDHIDMKSTIYKLFFLLALTVLPFLGVAQDAADTAAGEKLFKNNCAQCHAYGESVVVGPGLKGINERRDFDWLKEWIHNPAAVIASGDKYANELYEKYNKTQMTGFPGFSDDDIKGLLAYIDEANAADAAAAAAAPAAVAGGSNAGGSGGGQFFNIVLISLLVIMALVLVALLGVLSLLTKIAGVDTGDADGESGSFVDTFKSNIQNVFKNKTVITAVVVLFALLGAKATFDGLYSIGVHQGYAPTQPIAFSHKLHAGDMEIDCSYCHTGVYKGKQAGIPSSNICMNCHNEIKRESPEIQKIYTAALNDQPVEWVRVHNLPDLAYFNHSQHTNVAGLDCDNCHGEINTMEVVQQRKSLTMGWCIDCHRKTEVNGKDNAYYDGLLEAHNATYSHSMKVEDIGGLECAKCHY
;
A
#
# COMPACT_ATOMS: atom_id res chain seq x y z
N MET A 1 31.44 10.66 63.59
CA MET A 1 31.99 12.03 63.56
C MET A 1 31.04 12.91 62.75
N ASN A 2 30.82 14.14 63.24
CA ASN A 2 29.89 15.16 62.78
C ASN A 2 30.10 15.67 61.34
N TYR A 3 29.01 16.19 60.73
CA TYR A 3 28.83 17.55 60.14
C TYR A 3 27.88 17.45 58.90
N GLN A 4 26.60 17.86 58.95
CA GLN A 4 25.98 19.21 58.92
C GLN A 4 26.03 19.97 57.57
N LYS A 5 24.81 20.37 57.16
CA LYS A 5 24.38 21.55 56.36
C LYS A 5 24.62 21.60 54.84
N ASN A 6 23.51 21.73 54.10
CA ASN A 6 23.24 22.98 53.36
C ASN A 6 21.73 23.19 53.09
N GLN A 7 21.24 24.37 53.45
CA GLN A 7 19.98 24.97 53.00
C GLN A 7 20.29 26.10 52.03
N ILE A 8 19.46 26.28 50.99
CA ILE A 8 19.27 27.57 50.31
C ILE A 8 17.77 27.74 50.04
N THR A 9 17.22 28.83 50.57
CA THR A 9 15.89 29.43 50.37
C THR A 9 15.85 30.28 49.10
N PHE A 10 14.67 30.52 48.52
CA PHE A 10 14.12 31.89 48.29
C PHE A 10 12.74 31.89 47.58
N LEU A 11 11.83 32.70 48.15
CA LEU A 11 10.71 33.48 47.57
C LEU A 11 9.57 32.79 46.80
N ASP A 12 8.32 32.92 47.28
CA ASP A 12 7.38 33.85 46.62
C ASP A 12 6.20 34.32 47.50
N SER A 13 6.06 35.65 47.50
CA SER A 13 4.95 36.59 47.68
C SER A 13 3.55 36.16 48.14
N THR A 14 3.11 36.89 49.18
CA THR A 14 1.73 37.17 49.61
C THR A 14 0.91 37.94 48.57
N LEU A 15 -0.37 37.60 48.40
CA LEU A 15 -1.42 38.56 48.02
C LEU A 15 -2.80 38.10 48.53
N SER A 16 -3.51 39.05 49.12
CA SER A 16 -4.72 38.93 49.95
C SER A 16 -5.92 39.52 49.22
N VAL A 17 -7.09 38.85 49.21
CA VAL A 17 -8.43 39.44 48.98
C VAL A 17 -9.53 38.51 49.56
N PRO A 18 -10.78 38.96 49.80
CA PRO A 18 -11.32 39.20 51.14
C PRO A 18 -12.49 38.28 51.55
N ARG A 19 -12.78 38.28 52.85
CA ARG A 19 -13.94 37.63 53.50
C ARG A 19 -15.25 38.31 53.10
N PHE A 20 -16.16 37.58 52.46
CA PHE A 20 -17.58 37.89 52.39
C PHE A 20 -18.35 36.99 53.37
N ALA A 21 -19.01 37.61 54.35
CA ALA A 21 -19.92 36.94 55.27
C ALA A 21 -21.36 37.20 54.80
N LEU A 22 -22.09 36.16 54.40
CA LEU A 22 -23.54 36.23 54.22
C LEU A 22 -24.19 34.89 54.60
N GLY A 23 -25.08 34.97 55.59
CA GLY A 23 -26.34 34.22 55.63
C GLY A 23 -26.29 32.73 55.98
N LYS A 24 -26.58 32.41 57.25
CA LYS A 24 -27.15 31.11 57.65
C LYS A 24 -28.44 30.87 56.84
N LYS A 25 -28.37 30.04 55.80
CA LYS A 25 -29.50 29.24 55.32
C LYS A 25 -29.21 27.79 55.70
N THR A 26 -30.05 27.24 56.55
CA THR A 26 -30.14 25.83 56.88
C THR A 26 -30.33 25.05 55.59
N VAL A 27 -29.31 24.31 55.16
CA VAL A 27 -29.41 23.33 54.09
C VAL A 27 -29.82 22.02 54.76
N ASP A 28 -31.05 21.59 54.49
CA ASP A 28 -31.55 20.27 54.84
C ASP A 28 -30.55 19.20 54.39
N HIS A 29 -30.35 18.19 55.24
CA HIS A 29 -29.45 17.06 54.99
C HIS A 29 -29.67 16.47 53.60
N ILE A 30 -28.81 16.81 52.65
CA ILE A 30 -28.75 16.14 51.35
C ILE A 30 -28.26 14.72 51.63
N ASP A 31 -29.16 13.76 51.47
CA ASP A 31 -28.87 12.34 51.60
C ASP A 31 -27.84 11.94 50.53
N MET A 32 -26.58 11.87 50.95
CA MET A 32 -25.43 11.64 50.07
C MET A 32 -25.51 10.28 49.37
N LYS A 33 -26.20 9.29 49.97
CA LYS A 33 -26.41 7.98 49.33
C LYS A 33 -27.45 8.04 48.20
N SER A 34 -28.54 8.79 48.40
CA SER A 34 -29.59 9.00 47.39
C SER A 34 -29.07 9.81 46.20
N THR A 35 -28.21 10.80 46.46
CA THR A 35 -27.61 11.64 45.41
C THR A 35 -26.55 10.88 44.60
N ILE A 36 -25.76 10.01 45.24
CA ILE A 36 -24.81 9.11 44.55
C ILE A 36 -25.55 8.07 43.70
N TYR A 37 -26.63 7.47 44.21
CA TYR A 37 -27.45 6.52 43.43
C TYR A 37 -28.12 7.19 42.24
N LYS A 38 -28.62 8.42 42.39
CA LYS A 38 -29.19 9.19 41.28
C LYS A 38 -28.13 9.60 40.26
N LEU A 39 -26.91 9.94 40.67
CA LEU A 39 -25.79 10.19 39.73
C LEU A 39 -25.37 8.92 39.01
N PHE A 40 -25.30 7.77 39.68
CA PHE A 40 -24.99 6.48 39.05
C PHE A 40 -26.09 6.04 38.07
N PHE A 41 -27.35 6.28 38.39
CA PHE A 41 -28.48 5.96 37.52
C PHE A 41 -28.56 6.91 36.31
N LEU A 42 -28.23 8.20 36.49
CA LEU A 42 -28.12 9.16 35.38
C LEU A 42 -26.91 8.88 34.48
N LEU A 43 -25.77 8.46 35.06
CA LEU A 43 -24.58 8.04 34.31
C LEU A 43 -24.84 6.73 33.55
N ALA A 44 -25.56 5.77 34.15
CA ALA A 44 -25.95 4.55 33.46
C ALA A 44 -26.92 4.85 32.31
N LEU A 45 -27.89 5.75 32.50
CA LEU A 45 -28.87 6.11 31.48
C LEU A 45 -28.27 6.88 30.29
N THR A 46 -27.15 7.60 30.48
CA THR A 46 -26.43 8.27 29.40
C THR A 46 -25.37 7.39 28.71
N VAL A 47 -24.84 6.36 29.40
CA VAL A 47 -23.81 5.46 28.85
C VAL A 47 -24.41 4.24 28.12
N LEU A 48 -25.61 3.79 28.50
CA LEU A 48 -26.31 2.66 27.85
C LEU A 48 -26.57 2.86 26.33
N PRO A 49 -26.97 4.04 25.81
CA PRO A 49 -27.10 4.24 24.36
C PRO A 49 -25.75 4.39 23.64
N PHE A 50 -24.64 4.59 24.36
CA PHE A 50 -23.30 4.68 23.76
C PHE A 50 -22.64 3.30 23.54
N LEU A 51 -23.10 2.27 24.27
CA LEU A 51 -22.61 0.89 24.12
C LEU A 51 -23.14 0.20 22.85
N GLY A 52 -24.35 0.55 22.37
CA GLY A 52 -24.90 -0.01 21.12
C GLY A 52 -24.19 0.53 19.87
N VAL A 53 -23.91 1.84 19.83
CA VAL A 53 -23.22 2.48 18.69
C VAL A 53 -21.76 2.04 18.59
N ALA A 54 -21.10 1.77 19.72
CA ALA A 54 -19.73 1.26 19.75
C ALA A 54 -19.63 -0.19 19.25
N GLN A 55 -20.69 -0.99 19.40
CA GLN A 55 -20.73 -2.38 18.94
C GLN A 55 -21.05 -2.45 17.44
N ASP A 56 -22.04 -1.70 16.95
CA ASP A 56 -22.34 -1.62 15.50
C ASP A 56 -21.15 -1.10 14.66
N ALA A 57 -20.37 -0.15 15.21
CA ALA A 57 -19.16 0.36 14.57
C ALA A 57 -17.98 -0.63 14.63
N ALA A 58 -17.92 -1.49 15.65
CA ALA A 58 -16.91 -2.54 15.75
C ALA A 58 -17.22 -3.71 14.81
N ASP A 59 -18.51 -4.05 14.66
CA ASP A 59 -18.99 -5.16 13.83
C ASP A 59 -18.88 -4.84 12.33
N THR A 60 -19.11 -3.58 11.93
CA THR A 60 -18.85 -3.10 10.55
C THR A 60 -17.37 -3.07 10.21
N ALA A 61 -16.50 -2.64 11.13
CA ALA A 61 -15.04 -2.66 10.94
C ALA A 61 -14.49 -4.10 10.85
N ALA A 62 -15.04 -5.03 11.63
CA ALA A 62 -14.75 -6.46 11.50
C ALA A 62 -15.24 -7.00 10.14
N GLY A 63 -16.44 -6.60 9.71
CA GLY A 63 -17.01 -6.89 8.39
C GLY A 63 -16.16 -6.39 7.23
N GLU A 64 -15.60 -5.18 7.32
CA GLU A 64 -14.68 -4.63 6.31
C GLU A 64 -13.44 -5.51 6.14
N LYS A 65 -12.84 -5.95 7.25
CA LYS A 65 -11.67 -6.83 7.24
C LYS A 65 -12.01 -8.18 6.61
N LEU A 66 -13.16 -8.75 6.96
CA LEU A 66 -13.64 -10.00 6.36
C LEU A 66 -13.88 -9.84 4.85
N PHE A 67 -14.49 -8.74 4.42
CA PHE A 67 -14.72 -8.45 3.01
C PHE A 67 -13.41 -8.33 2.24
N LYS A 68 -12.46 -7.51 2.72
CA LYS A 68 -11.18 -7.29 2.04
C LYS A 68 -10.34 -8.57 1.92
N ASN A 69 -10.37 -9.40 2.95
CA ASN A 69 -9.56 -10.62 2.98
C ASN A 69 -10.19 -11.78 2.19
N ASN A 70 -11.52 -11.89 2.15
CA ASN A 70 -12.19 -13.09 1.66
C ASN A 70 -13.13 -12.87 0.46
N CYS A 71 -13.62 -11.64 0.23
CA CYS A 71 -14.69 -11.37 -0.74
C CYS A 71 -14.27 -10.42 -1.86
N ALA A 72 -13.40 -9.44 -1.57
CA ALA A 72 -13.02 -8.37 -2.49
C ALA A 72 -12.25 -8.84 -3.75
N GLN A 73 -11.68 -10.06 -3.70
CA GLN A 73 -11.01 -10.67 -4.85
C GLN A 73 -11.99 -11.04 -5.97
N CYS A 74 -13.23 -11.36 -5.59
CA CYS A 74 -14.23 -11.88 -6.51
C CYS A 74 -15.45 -10.98 -6.66
N HIS A 75 -15.72 -10.12 -5.67
CA HIS A 75 -16.88 -9.25 -5.64
C HIS A 75 -16.48 -7.78 -5.45
N ALA A 76 -17.04 -6.89 -6.27
CA ALA A 76 -17.07 -5.48 -5.93
C ALA A 76 -18.23 -5.23 -4.96
N TYR A 77 -18.06 -4.30 -4.03
CA TYR A 77 -19.16 -3.82 -3.18
C TYR A 77 -20.24 -3.10 -4.01
N GLY A 78 -19.85 -2.44 -5.11
CA GLY A 78 -20.75 -1.79 -6.08
C GLY A 78 -21.34 -2.71 -7.17
N GLU A 79 -21.72 -2.13 -8.32
CA GLU A 79 -22.38 -2.86 -9.44
C GLU A 79 -21.41 -3.68 -10.30
N SER A 80 -20.12 -3.36 -10.23
CA SER A 80 -19.10 -3.93 -11.10
C SER A 80 -18.98 -5.45 -10.92
N VAL A 81 -18.96 -6.16 -12.04
CA VAL A 81 -18.66 -7.60 -12.07
C VAL A 81 -17.15 -7.76 -12.09
N VAL A 82 -16.62 -8.54 -11.13
CA VAL A 82 -15.19 -8.88 -11.06
C VAL A 82 -15.00 -10.33 -11.48
N VAL A 83 -15.38 -11.25 -10.60
CA VAL A 83 -15.49 -12.69 -10.88
C VAL A 83 -16.94 -13.14 -10.63
N GLY A 84 -17.51 -12.72 -9.50
CA GLY A 84 -18.92 -12.83 -9.18
C GLY A 84 -19.71 -11.53 -9.45
N PRO A 85 -21.03 -11.56 -9.26
CA PRO A 85 -21.87 -10.37 -9.38
C PRO A 85 -21.42 -9.25 -8.43
N GLY A 86 -21.60 -8.00 -8.84
CA GLY A 86 -21.50 -6.86 -7.94
C GLY A 86 -22.49 -6.98 -6.77
N LEU A 87 -22.04 -6.63 -5.57
CA LEU A 87 -22.84 -6.74 -4.35
C LEU A 87 -23.74 -5.54 -4.09
N LYS A 88 -23.93 -4.66 -5.10
CA LYS A 88 -24.81 -3.53 -4.91
C LYS A 88 -26.24 -3.92 -4.53
N GLY A 89 -26.73 -3.44 -3.39
CA GLY A 89 -28.05 -3.74 -2.87
C GLY A 89 -28.28 -5.26 -2.71
N ILE A 90 -27.34 -5.96 -2.07
CA ILE A 90 -27.46 -7.41 -1.88
C ILE A 90 -28.59 -7.77 -0.91
N ASN A 91 -28.83 -6.95 0.11
CA ASN A 91 -29.84 -7.17 1.13
C ASN A 91 -31.28 -6.94 0.64
N GLU A 92 -31.47 -6.19 -0.45
CA GLU A 92 -32.76 -6.09 -1.14
C GLU A 92 -32.98 -7.20 -2.16
N ARG A 93 -31.88 -7.79 -2.68
CA ARG A 93 -31.96 -8.90 -3.63
C ARG A 93 -32.32 -10.19 -2.93
N ARG A 94 -31.80 -10.47 -1.74
CA ARG A 94 -32.03 -11.73 -1.01
C ARG A 94 -32.10 -11.50 0.49
N ASP A 95 -32.89 -12.34 1.18
CA ASP A 95 -33.00 -12.31 2.63
C ASP A 95 -31.73 -12.87 3.30
N PHE A 96 -31.56 -12.53 4.57
CA PHE A 96 -30.38 -12.90 5.35
C PHE A 96 -30.21 -14.42 5.47
N ASP A 97 -31.28 -15.20 5.60
CA ASP A 97 -31.18 -16.64 5.78
C ASP A 97 -30.67 -17.30 4.48
N TRP A 98 -31.17 -16.86 3.33
CA TRP A 98 -30.64 -17.29 2.04
C TRP A 98 -29.17 -16.88 1.85
N LEU A 99 -28.82 -15.63 2.18
CA LEU A 99 -27.45 -15.12 2.06
C LEU A 99 -26.47 -15.88 2.96
N LYS A 100 -26.89 -16.22 4.17
CA LYS A 100 -26.12 -17.05 5.10
C LYS A 100 -25.84 -18.44 4.54
N GLU A 101 -26.88 -19.13 4.05
CA GLU A 101 -26.71 -20.45 3.43
C GLU A 101 -25.82 -20.39 2.18
N TRP A 102 -25.97 -19.35 1.37
CA TRP A 102 -25.15 -19.12 0.19
C TRP A 102 -23.68 -18.84 0.54
N ILE A 103 -23.41 -18.00 1.55
CA ILE A 103 -22.05 -17.66 1.98
C ILE A 103 -21.38 -18.88 2.62
N HIS A 104 -22.10 -19.67 3.41
CA HIS A 104 -21.55 -20.89 4.04
C HIS A 104 -21.28 -22.00 3.04
N ASN A 105 -22.24 -22.28 2.15
CA ASN A 105 -22.14 -23.38 1.21
C ASN A 105 -22.96 -23.15 -0.07
N PRO A 106 -22.42 -22.38 -1.03
CA PRO A 106 -23.13 -22.07 -2.28
C PRO A 106 -23.36 -23.33 -3.14
N ALA A 107 -22.49 -24.34 -3.02
CA ALA A 107 -22.64 -25.61 -3.73
C ALA A 107 -23.91 -26.36 -3.30
N ALA A 108 -24.21 -26.35 -2.00
CA ALA A 108 -25.43 -26.96 -1.47
C ALA A 108 -26.69 -26.22 -1.94
N VAL A 109 -26.66 -24.89 -2.02
CA VAL A 109 -27.80 -24.09 -2.52
C VAL A 109 -28.02 -24.28 -4.03
N ILE A 110 -26.95 -24.45 -4.82
CA ILE A 110 -27.06 -24.82 -6.24
C ILE A 110 -27.66 -26.23 -6.37
N ALA A 111 -27.13 -27.19 -5.60
CA ALA A 111 -27.58 -28.59 -5.62
C ALA A 111 -29.02 -28.78 -5.09
N SER A 112 -29.52 -27.90 -4.23
CA SER A 112 -30.90 -27.92 -3.75
C SER A 112 -31.93 -27.60 -4.85
N GLY A 113 -31.47 -27.12 -6.02
CA GLY A 113 -32.32 -26.76 -7.14
C GLY A 113 -32.87 -25.34 -7.05
N ASP A 114 -32.31 -24.47 -6.20
CA ASP A 114 -32.73 -23.07 -6.12
C ASP A 114 -32.56 -22.40 -7.50
N LYS A 115 -33.65 -21.80 -7.99
CA LYS A 115 -33.70 -21.26 -9.35
C LYS A 115 -32.72 -20.10 -9.53
N TYR A 116 -32.55 -19.26 -8.51
CA TYR A 116 -31.68 -18.10 -8.60
C TYR A 116 -30.21 -18.47 -8.49
N ALA A 117 -29.87 -19.39 -7.58
CA ALA A 117 -28.54 -19.98 -7.48
C ALA A 117 -28.09 -20.58 -8.80
N ASN A 118 -28.96 -21.37 -9.44
CA ASN A 118 -28.68 -22.01 -10.72
C ASN A 118 -28.55 -21.01 -11.88
N GLU A 119 -29.44 -20.01 -11.95
CA GLU A 119 -29.33 -18.92 -12.92
C GLU A 119 -28.05 -18.11 -12.73
N LEU A 120 -27.67 -17.84 -11.48
CA LEU A 120 -26.44 -17.13 -11.14
C LEU A 120 -25.21 -17.95 -11.56
N TYR A 121 -25.20 -19.24 -11.24
CA TYR A 121 -24.13 -20.16 -11.59
C TYR A 121 -23.93 -20.25 -13.11
N GLU A 122 -25.00 -20.40 -13.89
CA GLU A 122 -24.94 -20.40 -15.36
C GLU A 122 -24.47 -19.04 -15.92
N LYS A 123 -24.95 -17.93 -15.36
CA LYS A 123 -24.62 -16.57 -15.83
C LYS A 123 -23.15 -16.19 -15.63
N TYR A 124 -22.51 -16.68 -14.58
CA TYR A 124 -21.11 -16.36 -14.25
C TYR A 124 -20.15 -17.52 -14.60
N ASN A 125 -20.35 -18.12 -15.78
CA ASN A 125 -19.48 -19.14 -16.37
C ASN A 125 -19.30 -20.41 -15.52
N LYS A 126 -20.29 -20.78 -14.70
CA LYS A 126 -20.22 -21.94 -13.80
C LYS A 126 -19.07 -21.83 -12.80
N THR A 127 -18.67 -20.59 -12.49
CA THR A 127 -17.67 -20.30 -11.47
C THR A 127 -18.32 -20.52 -10.11
N GLN A 128 -17.81 -21.50 -9.37
CA GLN A 128 -18.33 -21.83 -8.05
C GLN A 128 -17.76 -20.85 -7.03
N MET A 129 -18.64 -20.17 -6.29
CA MET A 129 -18.22 -19.36 -5.14
C MET A 129 -17.64 -20.27 -4.06
N THR A 130 -16.54 -19.87 -3.44
CA THR A 130 -15.98 -20.57 -2.27
C THR A 130 -16.94 -20.41 -1.09
N GLY A 131 -17.25 -21.51 -0.41
CA GLY A 131 -18.06 -21.49 0.80
C GLY A 131 -17.22 -21.15 2.04
N PHE A 132 -17.80 -20.39 2.95
CA PHE A 132 -17.18 -19.94 4.20
C PHE A 132 -17.91 -20.50 5.42
N PRO A 133 -17.88 -21.83 5.66
CA PRO A 133 -18.62 -22.46 6.76
C PRO A 133 -18.13 -22.03 8.15
N GLY A 134 -16.96 -21.38 8.25
CA GLY A 134 -16.39 -20.88 9.49
C GLY A 134 -16.88 -19.51 9.91
N PHE A 135 -17.68 -18.81 9.10
CA PHE A 135 -18.21 -17.49 9.48
C PHE A 135 -19.39 -17.65 10.43
N SER A 136 -19.36 -16.93 11.55
CA SER A 136 -20.51 -16.87 12.44
C SER A 136 -21.63 -16.01 11.86
N ASP A 137 -22.84 -16.12 12.41
CA ASP A 137 -23.96 -15.27 12.02
C ASP A 137 -23.65 -13.77 12.20
N ASP A 138 -22.86 -13.42 13.23
CA ASP A 138 -22.47 -12.05 13.49
C ASP A 138 -21.39 -11.56 12.51
N ASP A 139 -20.46 -12.44 12.08
CA ASP A 139 -19.51 -12.14 11.01
C ASP A 139 -20.21 -11.82 9.69
N ILE A 140 -21.28 -12.58 9.36
CA ILE A 140 -22.05 -12.37 8.13
C ILE A 140 -22.87 -11.08 8.22
N LYS A 141 -23.47 -10.77 9.38
CA LYS A 141 -24.16 -9.49 9.59
C LYS A 141 -23.20 -8.31 9.44
N GLY A 142 -22.02 -8.37 10.06
CA GLY A 142 -20.99 -7.33 9.94
C GLY A 142 -20.53 -7.15 8.49
N LEU A 143 -20.34 -8.26 7.76
CA LEU A 143 -19.98 -8.26 6.34
C LEU A 143 -21.06 -7.55 5.48
N LEU A 144 -22.33 -7.90 5.67
CA LEU A 144 -23.45 -7.32 4.92
C LEU A 144 -23.67 -5.86 5.29
N ALA A 145 -23.50 -5.48 6.56
CA ALA A 145 -23.58 -4.09 7.01
C ALA A 145 -22.49 -3.22 6.37
N TYR A 146 -21.24 -3.73 6.28
CA TYR A 146 -20.16 -3.04 5.57
C TYR A 146 -20.48 -2.83 4.09
N ILE A 147 -21.02 -3.86 3.42
CA ILE A 147 -21.39 -3.75 2.00
C ILE A 147 -22.45 -2.66 1.82
N ASP A 148 -23.51 -2.66 2.64
CA ASP A 148 -24.57 -1.64 2.58
C ASP A 148 -24.05 -0.22 2.87
N GLU A 149 -23.14 -0.06 3.83
CA GLU A 149 -22.53 1.23 4.11
C GLU A 149 -21.65 1.70 2.93
N ALA A 150 -20.83 0.82 2.36
CA ALA A 150 -20.02 1.11 1.18
C ALA A 150 -20.89 1.45 -0.04
N ASN A 151 -22.04 0.79 -0.17
CA ASN A 151 -23.05 1.06 -1.19
C ASN A 151 -23.69 2.45 -1.04
N ALA A 152 -24.03 2.82 0.19
CA ALA A 152 -24.58 4.13 0.51
C ALA A 152 -23.55 5.25 0.30
N ALA A 153 -22.28 5.00 0.66
CA ALA A 153 -21.18 5.93 0.44
C ALA A 153 -20.90 6.17 -1.06
N ASP A 154 -20.90 5.11 -1.87
CA ASP A 154 -20.76 5.22 -3.33
C ASP A 154 -21.96 5.95 -3.96
N ALA A 155 -23.18 5.73 -3.47
CA ALA A 155 -24.36 6.47 -3.93
C ALA A 155 -24.27 7.96 -3.58
N ALA A 156 -23.74 8.31 -2.40
CA ALA A 156 -23.50 9.68 -1.99
C ALA A 156 -22.37 10.35 -2.80
N ALA A 157 -21.31 9.61 -3.13
CA ALA A 157 -20.21 10.08 -3.98
C ALA A 157 -20.62 10.26 -5.45
N ALA A 158 -21.45 9.35 -5.98
CA ALA A 158 -22.01 9.44 -7.33
C ALA A 158 -23.02 10.59 -7.47
N ALA A 159 -23.76 10.93 -6.41
CA ALA A 159 -24.64 12.10 -6.37
C ALA A 159 -23.87 13.45 -6.30
N ALA A 160 -22.57 13.42 -5.94
CA ALA A 160 -21.72 14.60 -5.80
C ALA A 160 -20.81 14.89 -7.02
N ALA A 161 -20.84 14.05 -8.06
CA ALA A 161 -20.00 14.22 -9.25
C ALA A 161 -20.78 14.78 -10.46
N PRO A 162 -20.31 15.83 -11.15
CA PRO A 162 -20.90 16.25 -12.43
C PRO A 162 -20.50 15.25 -13.53
N ALA A 163 -21.50 14.79 -14.28
CA ALA A 163 -21.40 13.73 -15.28
C ALA A 163 -20.54 14.13 -16.50
N ALA A 164 -19.60 13.25 -16.89
CA ALA A 164 -19.04 13.24 -18.24
C ALA A 164 -18.62 11.84 -18.72
N VAL A 165 -19.51 11.28 -19.55
CA VAL A 165 -19.33 10.50 -20.80
C VAL A 165 -18.29 9.36 -20.90
N ALA A 166 -18.81 8.17 -21.18
CA ALA A 166 -18.10 6.98 -21.62
C ALA A 166 -17.70 7.03 -23.11
N GLY A 167 -16.56 6.41 -23.46
CA GLY A 167 -16.21 6.03 -24.83
C GLY A 167 -14.75 5.59 -25.08
N GLY A 168 -14.53 4.28 -25.24
CA GLY A 168 -13.71 3.69 -26.32
C GLY A 168 -12.17 3.63 -26.25
N SER A 169 -11.66 2.48 -25.80
CA SER A 169 -10.56 1.63 -26.34
C SER A 169 -9.14 2.16 -26.70
N ASN A 170 -8.19 1.48 -26.06
CA ASN A 170 -6.86 0.98 -26.47
C ASN A 170 -5.58 1.85 -26.42
N ALA A 171 -4.56 1.17 -25.87
CA ALA A 171 -3.11 1.24 -26.10
C ALA A 171 -2.25 2.16 -25.21
N GLY A 172 -1.39 1.49 -24.43
CA GLY A 172 0.00 1.88 -24.24
C GLY A 172 0.32 2.93 -23.16
N GLY A 173 1.07 2.49 -22.15
CA GLY A 173 2.01 3.35 -21.43
C GLY A 173 1.68 3.68 -19.98
N SER A 174 2.50 3.14 -19.07
CA SER A 174 2.95 3.77 -17.82
C SER A 174 2.00 4.82 -17.19
N GLY A 175 0.88 4.37 -16.63
CA GLY A 175 -0.21 5.24 -16.17
C GLY A 175 0.03 6.03 -14.88
N GLY A 176 1.11 5.79 -14.14
CA GLY A 176 1.39 6.56 -12.91
C GLY A 176 1.93 7.96 -13.18
N GLY A 177 2.91 8.08 -14.08
CA GLY A 177 3.55 9.37 -14.40
C GLY A 177 2.75 10.22 -15.38
N GLN A 178 2.04 9.60 -16.33
CA GLN A 178 1.33 10.34 -17.37
C GLN A 178 0.06 11.01 -16.84
N PHE A 179 -0.71 10.33 -15.98
CA PHE A 179 -1.85 10.95 -15.30
C PHE A 179 -1.41 12.08 -14.37
N PHE A 180 -0.36 11.87 -13.58
CA PHE A 180 0.18 12.90 -12.68
C PHE A 180 0.72 14.12 -13.46
N ASN A 181 1.39 13.90 -14.59
CA ASN A 181 1.84 14.97 -15.47
C ASN A 181 0.67 15.70 -16.15
N ILE A 182 -0.36 14.99 -16.61
CA ILE A 182 -1.55 15.62 -17.20
C ILE A 182 -2.27 16.47 -16.16
N VAL A 183 -2.49 15.95 -14.95
CA VAL A 183 -3.11 16.71 -13.85
C VAL A 183 -2.28 17.94 -13.48
N LEU A 184 -0.95 17.81 -13.39
CA LEU A 184 -0.06 18.93 -13.08
C LEU A 184 -0.07 20.01 -14.18
N ILE A 185 -0.04 19.61 -15.45
CA ILE A 185 -0.14 20.52 -16.59
C ILE A 185 -1.52 21.21 -16.60
N SER A 186 -2.59 20.47 -16.30
CA SER A 186 -3.96 21.00 -16.22
C SER A 186 -4.07 22.06 -15.12
N LEU A 187 -3.49 21.79 -13.95
CA LEU A 187 -3.45 22.71 -12.82
C LEU A 187 -2.64 23.99 -13.17
N LEU A 188 -1.50 23.84 -13.85
CA LEU A 188 -0.69 24.98 -14.30
C LEU A 188 -1.44 25.85 -15.32
N VAL A 189 -2.18 25.24 -16.24
CA VAL A 189 -3.03 25.96 -17.20
C VAL A 189 -4.16 26.71 -16.49
N ILE A 190 -4.80 26.09 -15.50
CA ILE A 190 -5.83 26.74 -14.68
C ILE A 190 -5.24 27.92 -13.90
N MET A 191 -4.10 27.74 -13.24
CA MET A 191 -3.43 28.83 -12.53
C MET A 191 -3.02 29.98 -13.47
N ALA A 192 -2.55 29.66 -14.68
CA ALA A 192 -2.22 30.66 -15.69
C ALA A 192 -3.46 31.43 -16.17
N LEU A 193 -4.58 30.75 -16.40
CA LEU A 193 -5.85 31.38 -16.77
C LEU A 193 -6.39 32.30 -15.66
N VAL A 194 -6.30 31.87 -14.40
CA VAL A 194 -6.69 32.69 -13.24
C VAL A 194 -5.80 33.94 -13.13
N LEU A 195 -4.49 33.80 -13.36
CA LEU A 195 -3.55 34.92 -13.40
C LEU A 195 -3.89 35.92 -14.53
N VAL A 196 -4.17 35.43 -15.73
CA VAL A 196 -4.59 36.28 -16.86
C VAL A 196 -5.91 36.98 -16.57
N ALA A 197 -6.88 36.29 -15.98
CA ALA A 197 -8.16 36.87 -15.59
C ALA A 197 -7.99 37.98 -14.53
N LEU A 198 -7.16 37.75 -13.50
CA LEU A 198 -6.85 38.75 -12.47
C LEU A 198 -6.14 39.98 -13.05
N LEU A 199 -5.18 39.77 -13.95
CA LEU A 199 -4.49 40.86 -14.66
C LEU A 199 -5.46 41.64 -15.56
N GLY A 200 -6.40 40.96 -16.23
CA GLY A 200 -7.44 41.60 -17.03
C GLY A 200 -8.40 42.44 -16.18
N VAL A 201 -8.81 41.94 -15.01
CA VAL A 201 -9.64 42.70 -14.06
C VAL A 201 -8.90 43.92 -13.52
N LEU A 202 -7.61 43.79 -13.17
CA LEU A 202 -6.77 44.91 -12.74
C LEU A 202 -6.60 45.96 -13.86
N SER A 203 -6.46 45.52 -15.11
CA SER A 203 -6.39 46.40 -16.29
C SER A 203 -7.71 47.12 -16.58
N LEU A 204 -8.85 46.49 -16.29
CA LEU A 204 -10.17 47.08 -16.46
C LEU A 204 -10.45 48.09 -15.33
N LEU A 205 -10.09 47.77 -14.10
CA LEU A 205 -10.21 48.65 -12.95
C LEU A 205 -9.36 49.91 -13.09
N THR A 206 -8.13 49.80 -13.62
CA THR A 206 -7.28 50.97 -13.92
C THR A 206 -7.86 51.85 -15.03
N LYS A 207 -8.53 51.25 -16.01
CA LYS A 207 -9.22 51.97 -17.09
C LYS A 207 -10.51 52.67 -16.63
N ILE A 208 -11.22 52.09 -15.66
CA ILE A 208 -12.47 52.64 -15.10
C ILE A 208 -12.20 53.66 -13.98
N ALA A 209 -11.07 53.54 -13.27
CA ALA A 209 -10.68 54.47 -12.21
C ALA A 209 -10.26 55.88 -12.72
N GLY A 210 -10.35 56.17 -14.02
CA GLY A 210 -10.28 57.53 -14.55
C GLY A 210 -8.96 58.25 -14.27
N VAL A 211 -7.82 57.58 -14.39
CA VAL A 211 -6.52 58.26 -14.42
C VAL A 211 -6.31 58.82 -15.83
N ASP A 212 -6.86 60.01 -16.07
CA ASP A 212 -6.45 60.87 -17.17
C ASP A 212 -4.98 61.23 -16.99
N THR A 213 -4.11 60.70 -17.85
CA THR A 213 -2.81 61.33 -18.13
C THR A 213 -2.96 62.11 -19.42
N GLY A 214 -3.52 63.30 -19.29
CA GLY A 214 -3.43 64.33 -20.32
C GLY A 214 -2.03 64.95 -20.33
N ASP A 215 -1.37 64.84 -21.48
CA ASP A 215 -0.26 65.66 -22.01
C ASP A 215 0.74 66.28 -21.02
N ALA A 216 1.87 65.59 -20.77
CA ALA A 216 3.23 66.13 -20.71
C ALA A 216 4.22 64.99 -20.37
N ASP A 217 5.22 64.77 -21.23
CA ASP A 217 6.52 64.12 -20.95
C ASP A 217 6.66 63.39 -19.60
N GLY A 218 6.17 62.15 -19.50
CA GLY A 218 6.29 61.37 -18.27
C GLY A 218 5.53 60.06 -18.32
N GLU A 219 6.27 58.97 -18.54
CA GLU A 219 5.86 57.56 -18.54
C GLU A 219 4.67 57.23 -17.61
N SER A 220 3.47 57.07 -18.17
CA SER A 220 2.37 56.34 -17.53
C SER A 220 2.66 54.84 -17.60
N GLY A 221 3.56 54.37 -16.74
CA GLY A 221 3.88 52.96 -16.63
C GLY A 221 2.66 52.16 -16.18
N SER A 222 2.05 51.45 -17.11
CA SER A 222 0.99 50.46 -16.84
C SER A 222 1.43 49.54 -15.70
N PHE A 223 0.50 48.95 -14.93
CA PHE A 223 0.82 47.85 -14.02
C PHE A 223 1.70 46.79 -14.71
N VAL A 224 1.51 46.60 -16.02
CA VAL A 224 2.34 45.75 -16.89
C VAL A 224 3.77 46.28 -17.02
N ASP A 225 4.00 47.59 -17.17
CA ASP A 225 5.34 48.18 -17.25
C ASP A 225 6.04 48.18 -15.89
N THR A 226 5.29 48.34 -14.80
CA THR A 226 5.80 48.21 -13.43
C THR A 226 6.13 46.73 -13.11
N PHE A 227 5.31 45.78 -13.55
CA PHE A 227 5.58 44.35 -13.42
C PHE A 227 6.78 43.92 -14.29
N LYS A 228 6.83 44.40 -15.54
CA LYS A 228 7.93 44.15 -16.48
C LYS A 228 9.24 44.75 -15.97
N SER A 229 9.23 45.97 -15.44
CA SER A 229 10.42 46.61 -14.87
C SER A 229 10.87 45.90 -13.59
N ASN A 230 9.96 45.46 -12.72
CA ASN A 230 10.29 44.69 -11.53
C ASN A 230 10.88 43.31 -11.86
N ILE A 231 10.27 42.56 -12.79
CA ILE A 231 10.84 41.31 -13.32
C ILE A 231 12.22 41.58 -13.92
N GLN A 232 12.35 42.61 -14.75
CA GLN A 232 13.61 42.94 -15.39
C GLN A 232 14.69 43.35 -14.37
N ASN A 233 14.32 44.01 -13.28
CA ASN A 233 15.22 44.38 -12.18
C ASN A 233 15.63 43.15 -11.35
N VAL A 234 14.72 42.20 -11.14
CA VAL A 234 15.02 40.90 -10.52
C VAL A 234 15.98 40.10 -11.40
N PHE A 235 15.76 40.03 -12.71
CA PHE A 235 16.67 39.36 -13.66
C PHE A 235 17.97 40.12 -13.94
N LYS A 236 18.08 41.42 -13.59
CA LYS A 236 19.33 42.19 -13.63
C LYS A 236 20.11 42.15 -12.32
N ASN A 237 19.47 41.76 -11.21
CA ASN A 237 20.12 41.67 -9.91
C ASN A 237 21.13 40.51 -9.92
N LYS A 238 22.42 40.84 -9.85
CA LYS A 238 23.52 39.86 -9.86
C LYS A 238 23.35 38.78 -8.78
N THR A 239 22.77 39.10 -7.63
CA THR A 239 22.50 38.12 -6.56
C THR A 239 21.44 37.11 -6.99
N VAL A 240 20.37 37.56 -7.65
CA VAL A 240 19.30 36.67 -8.16
C VAL A 240 19.82 35.82 -9.31
N ILE A 241 20.56 36.41 -10.26
CA ILE A 241 21.19 35.63 -11.35
C ILE A 241 22.12 34.57 -10.76
N THR A 242 22.96 34.93 -9.79
CA THR A 242 23.88 33.98 -9.14
C THR A 242 23.11 32.89 -8.40
N ALA A 243 22.05 33.23 -7.67
CA ALA A 243 21.21 32.26 -6.97
C ALA A 243 20.53 31.28 -7.94
N VAL A 244 20.01 31.78 -9.06
CA VAL A 244 19.40 30.96 -10.12
C VAL A 244 20.45 30.05 -10.77
N VAL A 245 21.63 30.57 -11.10
CA VAL A 245 22.73 29.77 -11.68
C VAL A 245 23.18 28.68 -10.71
N VAL A 246 23.35 28.99 -9.42
CA VAL A 246 23.69 28.00 -8.38
C VAL A 246 22.59 26.96 -8.24
N LEU A 247 21.32 27.36 -8.25
CA LEU A 247 20.18 26.43 -8.20
C LEU A 247 20.19 25.47 -9.40
N PHE A 248 20.35 25.99 -10.62
CA PHE A 248 20.44 25.16 -11.82
C PHE A 248 21.69 24.26 -11.80
N ALA A 249 22.81 24.74 -11.27
CA ALA A 249 24.01 23.93 -11.09
C ALA A 249 23.77 22.78 -10.09
N LEU A 250 23.10 23.03 -8.97
CA LEU A 250 22.74 22.01 -7.99
C LEU A 250 21.73 21.00 -8.54
N LEU A 251 20.72 21.47 -9.29
CA LEU A 251 19.75 20.59 -9.95
C LEU A 251 20.42 19.74 -11.03
N GLY A 252 21.32 20.32 -11.82
CA GLY A 252 22.12 19.60 -12.82
C GLY A 252 23.05 18.57 -12.19
N ALA A 253 23.72 18.93 -11.09
CA ALA A 253 24.55 18.01 -10.32
C ALA A 253 23.71 16.86 -9.77
N LYS A 254 22.57 17.16 -9.12
CA LYS A 254 21.64 16.16 -8.59
C LYS A 254 21.16 15.22 -9.69
N ALA A 255 20.68 15.74 -10.81
CA ALA A 255 20.22 14.93 -11.95
C ALA A 255 21.34 14.05 -12.51
N THR A 256 22.57 14.55 -12.54
CA THR A 256 23.75 13.78 -12.96
C THR A 256 24.04 12.64 -11.98
N PHE A 257 24.04 12.92 -10.67
CA PHE A 257 24.24 11.90 -9.64
C PHE A 257 23.12 10.86 -9.66
N ASP A 258 21.85 11.27 -9.71
CA ASP A 258 20.69 10.37 -9.81
C ASP A 258 20.82 9.45 -11.04
N GLY A 259 21.24 10.01 -12.19
CA GLY A 259 21.52 9.24 -13.41
C GLY A 259 22.65 8.22 -13.21
N LEU A 260 23.75 8.59 -12.56
CA LEU A 260 24.86 7.68 -12.27
C LEU A 260 24.45 6.56 -11.31
N TYR A 261 23.68 6.86 -10.26
CA TYR A 261 23.18 5.86 -9.30
C TYR A 261 22.16 4.88 -9.90
N SER A 262 21.55 5.23 -11.04
CA SER A 262 20.61 4.33 -11.74
C SER A 262 21.30 3.27 -12.61
N ILE A 263 22.60 3.42 -12.90
CA ILE A 263 23.34 2.48 -13.76
C ILE A 263 23.47 1.13 -13.05
N GLY A 264 23.02 0.06 -13.73
CA GLY A 264 23.08 -1.30 -13.20
C GLY A 264 22.00 -1.64 -12.17
N VAL A 265 21.01 -0.76 -11.98
CA VAL A 265 19.82 -1.05 -11.17
C VAL A 265 18.68 -1.47 -12.08
N HIS A 266 18.22 -2.72 -11.95
CA HIS A 266 17.18 -3.32 -12.80
C HIS A 266 15.81 -3.44 -12.10
N GLN A 267 15.53 -2.59 -11.11
CA GLN A 267 14.24 -2.62 -10.43
C GLN A 267 13.09 -2.30 -11.39
N GLY A 268 12.02 -3.09 -11.32
CA GLY A 268 10.89 -3.01 -12.23
C GLY A 268 11.12 -3.66 -13.59
N TYR A 269 12.28 -4.28 -13.83
CA TYR A 269 12.53 -5.03 -15.05
C TYR A 269 11.58 -6.24 -15.13
N ALA A 270 10.74 -6.26 -16.16
CA ALA A 270 9.71 -7.27 -16.43
C ALA A 270 9.70 -7.60 -17.93
N PRO A 271 10.57 -8.51 -18.41
CA PRO A 271 10.66 -8.84 -19.82
C PRO A 271 9.48 -9.71 -20.28
N THR A 272 9.14 -9.60 -21.57
CA THR A 272 8.21 -10.53 -22.22
C THR A 272 8.85 -11.92 -22.29
N GLN A 273 8.16 -12.93 -21.75
CA GLN A 273 8.60 -14.32 -21.77
C GLN A 273 8.13 -15.04 -23.05
N PRO A 274 8.82 -16.10 -23.50
CA PRO A 274 8.39 -16.89 -24.67
C PRO A 274 7.03 -17.56 -24.46
N ILE A 275 6.73 -17.92 -23.21
CA ILE A 275 5.47 -18.49 -22.77
C ILE A 275 4.92 -17.58 -21.67
N ALA A 276 3.65 -17.18 -21.81
CA ALA A 276 2.98 -16.32 -20.83
C ALA A 276 2.61 -17.11 -19.57
N PHE A 277 3.61 -17.35 -18.72
CA PHE A 277 3.45 -18.05 -17.44
C PHE A 277 3.07 -17.09 -16.32
N SER A 278 1.93 -17.34 -15.68
CA SER A 278 1.46 -16.57 -14.52
C SER A 278 1.87 -17.24 -13.21
N HIS A 279 2.72 -16.57 -12.41
CA HIS A 279 2.99 -17.01 -11.04
C HIS A 279 1.80 -16.74 -10.12
N LYS A 280 1.01 -15.70 -10.40
CA LYS A 280 -0.23 -15.41 -9.68
C LYS A 280 -1.19 -16.59 -9.70
N LEU A 281 -1.42 -17.18 -10.87
CA LEU A 281 -2.30 -18.33 -11.00
C LEU A 281 -1.77 -19.56 -10.26
N HIS A 282 -0.49 -19.88 -10.42
CA HIS A 282 0.07 -21.14 -9.91
C HIS A 282 0.43 -21.08 -8.42
N ALA A 283 1.14 -20.03 -7.98
CA ALA A 283 1.59 -19.89 -6.60
C ALA A 283 0.61 -19.10 -5.72
N GLY A 284 -0.21 -18.23 -6.31
CA GLY A 284 -1.26 -17.48 -5.61
C GLY A 284 -2.56 -18.24 -5.56
N ASP A 285 -3.29 -18.30 -6.68
CA ASP A 285 -4.66 -18.82 -6.72
C ASP A 285 -4.74 -20.34 -6.47
N MET A 286 -3.75 -21.11 -6.95
CA MET A 286 -3.66 -22.56 -6.74
C MET A 286 -2.81 -22.95 -5.52
N GLU A 287 -2.15 -21.99 -4.87
CA GLU A 287 -1.30 -22.18 -3.70
C GLU A 287 -0.23 -23.29 -3.87
N ILE A 288 0.29 -23.48 -5.09
CA ILE A 288 1.34 -24.46 -5.36
C ILE A 288 2.63 -23.99 -4.71
N ASP A 289 3.21 -24.86 -3.87
CA ASP A 289 4.46 -24.57 -3.19
C ASP A 289 5.59 -24.21 -4.16
N CYS A 290 6.34 -23.16 -3.83
CA CYS A 290 7.40 -22.62 -4.67
C CYS A 290 8.45 -23.68 -5.06
N SER A 291 8.76 -24.59 -4.12
CA SER A 291 9.79 -25.61 -4.31
C SER A 291 9.35 -26.79 -5.16
N TYR A 292 8.04 -26.92 -5.45
CA TYR A 292 7.54 -27.91 -6.40
C TYR A 292 8.15 -27.70 -7.79
N CYS A 293 8.20 -26.44 -8.24
CA CYS A 293 8.82 -26.07 -9.52
C CYS A 293 10.30 -25.72 -9.35
N HIS A 294 10.67 -25.00 -8.28
CA HIS A 294 12.03 -24.54 -8.01
C HIS A 294 12.79 -25.49 -7.08
N THR A 295 12.91 -26.75 -7.47
CA THR A 295 13.38 -27.85 -6.61
C THR A 295 14.81 -27.69 -6.07
N GLY A 296 15.64 -26.85 -6.71
CA GLY A 296 17.03 -26.60 -6.30
C GLY A 296 17.16 -25.67 -5.11
N VAL A 297 16.09 -24.94 -4.75
CA VAL A 297 16.15 -23.79 -3.84
C VAL A 297 16.67 -24.12 -2.44
N TYR A 298 16.35 -25.31 -1.93
CA TYR A 298 16.78 -25.75 -0.59
C TYR A 298 18.05 -26.61 -0.58
N LYS A 299 18.54 -27.01 -1.76
CA LYS A 299 19.63 -28.00 -1.88
C LYS A 299 20.94 -27.41 -2.39
N GLY A 300 20.90 -26.32 -3.15
CA GLY A 300 22.09 -25.82 -3.80
C GLY A 300 22.09 -24.33 -4.07
N LYS A 301 23.11 -23.92 -4.83
CA LYS A 301 23.36 -22.51 -5.11
C LYS A 301 22.30 -21.84 -6.00
N GLN A 302 21.63 -22.62 -6.84
CA GLN A 302 20.63 -22.14 -7.79
C GLN A 302 19.30 -22.84 -7.52
N ALA A 303 18.22 -22.06 -7.47
CA ALA A 303 16.86 -22.61 -7.40
C ALA A 303 16.48 -23.40 -8.67
N GLY A 304 17.02 -22.98 -9.83
CA GLY A 304 16.75 -23.57 -11.14
C GLY A 304 15.40 -23.12 -11.72
N ILE A 305 15.30 -23.11 -13.05
CA ILE A 305 14.02 -22.96 -13.75
C ILE A 305 13.52 -24.38 -14.04
N PRO A 306 12.22 -24.68 -13.80
CA PRO A 306 11.68 -26.02 -14.05
C PRO A 306 11.86 -26.44 -15.51
N SER A 307 12.15 -27.73 -15.70
CA SER A 307 12.08 -28.33 -17.04
C SER A 307 10.64 -28.42 -17.53
N SER A 308 10.44 -28.50 -18.84
CA SER A 308 9.10 -28.66 -19.44
C SER A 308 8.34 -29.87 -18.88
N ASN A 309 9.04 -30.91 -18.41
CA ASN A 309 8.42 -32.10 -17.81
C ASN A 309 7.61 -31.79 -16.54
N ILE A 310 8.04 -30.83 -15.72
CA ILE A 310 7.28 -30.43 -14.52
C ILE A 310 5.93 -29.83 -14.93
N CYS A 311 5.92 -29.01 -15.99
CA CYS A 311 4.70 -28.44 -16.56
C CYS A 311 3.76 -29.55 -17.06
N MET A 312 4.32 -30.58 -17.70
CA MET A 312 3.55 -31.69 -18.26
C MET A 312 2.92 -32.59 -17.19
N ASN A 313 3.36 -32.59 -15.94
CA ASN A 313 2.73 -33.37 -14.87
C ASN A 313 1.23 -33.06 -14.73
N CYS A 314 0.83 -31.80 -14.98
CA CYS A 314 -0.57 -31.36 -14.90
C CYS A 314 -1.12 -31.00 -16.29
N HIS A 315 -0.36 -30.27 -17.10
CA HIS A 315 -0.80 -29.83 -18.43
C HIS A 315 -0.93 -30.97 -19.44
N ASN A 316 -0.52 -32.18 -19.07
CA ASN A 316 -0.96 -33.37 -19.77
C ASN A 316 -2.47 -33.56 -19.73
N GLU A 317 -3.27 -33.00 -18.82
CA GLU A 317 -4.73 -33.21 -18.86
C GLU A 317 -5.52 -31.90 -18.83
N ILE A 318 -4.93 -30.84 -18.27
CA ILE A 318 -5.61 -29.55 -18.11
C ILE A 318 -5.27 -28.56 -19.23
N LYS A 319 -6.28 -27.83 -19.70
CA LYS A 319 -6.15 -26.68 -20.63
C LYS A 319 -5.31 -26.99 -21.89
N ARG A 320 -5.40 -28.22 -22.40
CA ARG A 320 -4.70 -28.67 -23.63
C ARG A 320 -4.93 -27.74 -24.82
N GLU A 321 -6.12 -27.17 -24.95
CA GLU A 321 -6.50 -26.27 -26.06
C GLU A 321 -5.83 -24.88 -26.00
N SER A 322 -5.15 -24.53 -24.89
CA SER A 322 -4.55 -23.20 -24.74
C SER A 322 -3.31 -23.02 -25.64
N PRO A 323 -3.22 -21.93 -26.42
CA PRO A 323 -2.06 -21.66 -27.27
C PRO A 323 -0.73 -21.63 -26.51
N GLU A 324 -0.71 -21.13 -25.27
CA GLU A 324 0.50 -21.07 -24.45
C GLU A 324 0.95 -22.45 -23.97
N ILE A 325 -0.01 -23.33 -23.65
CA ILE A 325 0.29 -24.71 -23.27
C ILE A 325 0.78 -25.51 -24.47
N GLN A 326 0.25 -25.26 -25.66
CA GLN A 326 0.75 -25.88 -26.90
C GLN A 326 2.23 -25.58 -27.17
N LYS A 327 2.74 -24.41 -26.76
CA LYS A 327 4.18 -24.11 -26.81
C LYS A 327 4.99 -25.04 -25.90
N ILE A 328 4.49 -25.30 -24.68
CA ILE A 328 5.12 -26.24 -23.74
C ILE A 328 5.11 -27.66 -24.30
N TYR A 329 3.99 -28.12 -24.87
CA TYR A 329 3.89 -29.42 -25.53
C TYR A 329 4.90 -29.55 -26.67
N THR A 330 5.00 -28.52 -27.51
CA THR A 330 5.95 -28.49 -28.63
C THR A 330 7.39 -28.57 -28.12
N ALA A 331 7.72 -27.85 -27.05
CA ALA A 331 9.04 -27.90 -26.41
C ALA A 331 9.33 -29.30 -25.82
N ALA A 332 8.36 -29.89 -25.11
CA ALA A 332 8.50 -31.20 -24.49
C ALA A 332 8.62 -32.35 -25.52
N LEU A 333 7.82 -32.32 -26.60
CA LEU A 333 7.82 -33.37 -27.64
C LEU A 333 9.07 -33.33 -28.52
N ASN A 334 9.62 -32.15 -28.77
CA ASN A 334 10.82 -31.97 -29.61
C ASN A 334 12.12 -31.97 -28.80
N ASP A 335 12.06 -32.22 -27.48
CA ASP A 335 13.20 -32.14 -26.55
C ASP A 335 13.97 -30.81 -26.67
N GLN A 336 13.23 -29.71 -26.86
CA GLN A 336 13.79 -28.36 -26.98
C GLN A 336 13.54 -27.59 -25.68
N PRO A 337 14.60 -27.09 -25.00
CA PRO A 337 14.44 -26.24 -23.84
C PRO A 337 13.71 -24.94 -24.18
N VAL A 338 12.83 -24.50 -23.27
CA VAL A 338 12.21 -23.17 -23.40
C VAL A 338 13.26 -22.10 -23.08
N GLU A 339 13.46 -21.17 -24.01
CA GLU A 339 14.42 -20.06 -23.89
C GLU A 339 13.90 -18.93 -22.98
N TRP A 340 13.82 -19.20 -21.68
CA TRP A 340 13.36 -18.23 -20.70
C TRP A 340 14.28 -17.00 -20.62
N VAL A 341 13.69 -15.82 -20.49
CA VAL A 341 14.43 -14.57 -20.26
C VAL A 341 14.62 -14.38 -18.76
N ARG A 342 15.87 -14.44 -18.31
CA ARG A 342 16.20 -14.31 -16.89
C ARG A 342 15.93 -12.90 -16.38
N VAL A 343 15.09 -12.80 -15.33
CA VAL A 343 14.75 -11.51 -14.69
C VAL A 343 15.81 -11.10 -13.67
N HIS A 344 16.13 -11.99 -12.73
CA HIS A 344 17.12 -11.75 -11.69
C HIS A 344 18.49 -12.24 -12.14
N ASN A 345 19.41 -11.31 -12.36
CA ASN A 345 20.79 -11.63 -12.74
C ASN A 345 21.79 -10.96 -11.81
N LEU A 346 22.82 -11.71 -11.43
CA LEU A 346 23.97 -11.22 -10.69
C LEU A 346 25.21 -11.47 -11.56
N PRO A 347 26.23 -10.60 -11.51
CA PRO A 347 27.49 -10.85 -12.19
C PRO A 347 28.13 -12.16 -11.74
N ASP A 348 28.82 -12.87 -12.64
CA ASP A 348 29.43 -14.19 -12.33
C ASP A 348 30.53 -14.13 -11.27
N LEU A 349 31.09 -12.94 -11.02
CA LEU A 349 32.03 -12.68 -9.93
C LEU A 349 31.37 -12.67 -8.55
N ALA A 350 30.04 -12.77 -8.46
CA ALA A 350 29.32 -12.83 -7.20
C ALA A 350 28.86 -14.28 -6.96
N TYR A 351 29.35 -14.87 -5.86
CA TYR A 351 28.92 -16.17 -5.40
C TYR A 351 27.68 -16.01 -4.50
N PHE A 352 26.52 -16.42 -5.03
CA PHE A 352 25.27 -16.48 -4.28
C PHE A 352 24.81 -17.93 -4.17
N ASN A 353 24.36 -18.33 -2.97
CA ASN A 353 23.87 -19.68 -2.73
C ASN A 353 22.47 -19.67 -2.08
N HIS A 354 21.45 -20.14 -2.82
CA HIS A 354 20.07 -20.15 -2.33
C HIS A 354 19.91 -20.96 -1.04
N SER A 355 20.46 -22.18 -0.93
CA SER A 355 20.24 -23.04 0.22
C SER A 355 20.78 -22.46 1.54
N GLN A 356 21.83 -21.63 1.48
CA GLN A 356 22.33 -20.93 2.68
C GLN A 356 21.33 -19.88 3.18
N HIS A 357 20.62 -19.21 2.27
CA HIS A 357 19.67 -18.18 2.63
C HIS A 357 18.29 -18.76 3.00
N THR A 358 17.88 -19.85 2.34
CA THR A 358 16.56 -20.45 2.56
C THR A 358 16.58 -21.51 3.66
N ASN A 359 17.47 -22.52 3.58
CA ASN A 359 17.49 -23.64 4.51
C ASN A 359 18.22 -23.30 5.82
N VAL A 360 19.39 -22.65 5.73
CA VAL A 360 20.18 -22.30 6.93
C VAL A 360 19.64 -21.04 7.60
N ALA A 361 19.51 -19.93 6.86
CA ALA A 361 19.02 -18.69 7.45
C ALA A 361 17.49 -18.66 7.64
N GLY A 362 16.72 -19.52 6.95
CA GLY A 362 15.27 -19.56 7.09
C GLY A 362 14.55 -18.35 6.48
N LEU A 363 15.14 -17.69 5.48
CA LEU A 363 14.54 -16.50 4.87
C LEU A 363 13.42 -16.88 3.90
N ASP A 364 12.29 -16.18 4.02
CA ASP A 364 11.18 -16.30 3.06
C ASP A 364 11.55 -15.77 1.68
N CYS A 365 10.94 -16.34 0.64
CA CYS A 365 11.16 -15.98 -0.76
C CYS A 365 10.86 -14.49 -1.03
N ASP A 366 9.82 -13.96 -0.39
CA ASP A 366 9.32 -12.59 -0.59
C ASP A 366 10.31 -11.52 -0.12
N ASN A 367 11.19 -11.86 0.82
CA ASN A 367 12.23 -10.96 1.30
C ASN A 367 13.17 -10.51 0.17
N CYS A 368 13.41 -11.41 -0.80
CA CYS A 368 14.34 -11.21 -1.90
C CYS A 368 13.63 -10.96 -3.24
N HIS A 369 12.55 -11.68 -3.53
CA HIS A 369 11.87 -11.60 -4.83
C HIS A 369 10.60 -10.72 -4.80
N GLY A 370 10.15 -10.31 -3.61
CA GLY A 370 8.83 -9.70 -3.41
C GLY A 370 7.71 -10.73 -3.53
N GLU A 371 6.46 -10.27 -3.46
CA GLU A 371 5.25 -11.11 -3.46
C GLU A 371 5.00 -11.76 -4.84
N ILE A 372 5.77 -12.79 -5.18
CA ILE A 372 5.72 -13.48 -6.49
C ILE A 372 4.33 -14.09 -6.76
N ASN A 373 3.66 -14.55 -5.71
CA ASN A 373 2.30 -15.09 -5.74
C ASN A 373 1.23 -14.07 -6.22
N THR A 374 1.55 -12.78 -6.32
CA THR A 374 0.65 -11.75 -6.88
C THR A 374 1.03 -11.35 -8.31
N MET A 375 2.14 -11.89 -8.84
CA MET A 375 2.72 -11.46 -10.10
C MET A 375 2.24 -12.29 -11.29
N GLU A 376 1.48 -11.65 -12.19
CA GLU A 376 1.15 -12.24 -13.49
C GLU A 376 2.38 -12.38 -14.38
N VAL A 377 3.30 -11.40 -14.31
CA VAL A 377 4.62 -11.44 -14.94
C VAL A 377 5.65 -11.10 -13.88
N VAL A 378 6.68 -11.92 -13.76
CA VAL A 378 7.76 -11.71 -12.78
C VAL A 378 8.49 -10.41 -13.08
N GLN A 379 8.65 -9.59 -12.05
CA GLN A 379 9.40 -8.34 -12.09
C GLN A 379 10.45 -8.31 -10.98
N GLN A 380 11.60 -7.71 -11.25
CA GLN A 380 12.61 -7.53 -10.22
C GLN A 380 12.19 -6.44 -9.23
N ARG A 381 11.78 -6.81 -8.01
CA ARG A 381 11.33 -5.86 -6.98
C ARG A 381 12.49 -5.24 -6.20
N LYS A 382 13.53 -6.02 -5.91
CA LYS A 382 14.70 -5.57 -5.14
C LYS A 382 15.85 -5.18 -6.08
N SER A 383 16.69 -4.26 -5.67
CA SER A 383 17.80 -3.78 -6.52
C SER A 383 18.87 -4.85 -6.75
N LEU A 384 19.05 -5.77 -5.79
CA LEU A 384 20.11 -6.78 -5.79
C LEU A 384 21.51 -6.21 -6.02
N THR A 385 21.70 -4.94 -5.65
CA THR A 385 23.00 -4.27 -5.66
C THR A 385 23.81 -4.67 -4.44
N MET A 386 25.14 -4.55 -4.51
CA MET A 386 26.03 -4.88 -3.38
C MET A 386 25.61 -4.20 -2.07
N GLY A 387 25.24 -2.91 -2.13
CA GLY A 387 24.77 -2.17 -0.96
C GLY A 387 23.52 -2.78 -0.32
N TRP A 388 22.58 -3.29 -1.13
CA TRP A 388 21.39 -3.97 -0.63
C TRP A 388 21.74 -5.27 0.11
N CYS A 389 22.67 -6.07 -0.43
CA CYS A 389 23.14 -7.30 0.22
C CYS A 389 23.83 -6.99 1.56
N ILE A 390 24.74 -6.01 1.57
CA ILE A 390 25.47 -5.59 2.78
C ILE A 390 24.51 -5.08 3.85
N ASP A 391 23.56 -4.22 3.48
CA ASP A 391 22.61 -3.67 4.44
C ASP A 391 21.68 -4.73 5.01
N CYS A 392 21.35 -5.76 4.23
CA CYS A 392 20.64 -6.93 4.75
C CYS A 392 21.51 -7.67 5.77
N HIS A 393 22.77 -7.98 5.43
CA HIS A 393 23.68 -8.72 6.32
C HIS A 393 23.98 -7.98 7.64
N ARG A 394 23.97 -6.65 7.65
CA ARG A 394 24.11 -5.81 8.86
C ARG A 394 22.89 -5.83 9.78
N LYS A 395 21.73 -6.26 9.27
CA LYS A 395 20.45 -6.18 9.99
C LYS A 395 19.91 -7.56 10.35
N THR A 396 20.22 -8.56 9.55
CA THR A 396 19.75 -9.93 9.72
C THR A 396 20.53 -10.64 10.83
N GLU A 397 19.80 -11.18 11.78
CA GLU A 397 20.34 -12.03 12.85
C GLU A 397 20.65 -13.43 12.31
N VAL A 398 21.69 -14.07 12.84
CA VAL A 398 22.04 -15.44 12.48
C VAL A 398 21.01 -16.40 13.11
N ASN A 399 20.39 -17.23 12.27
CA ASN A 399 19.49 -18.27 12.76
C ASN A 399 20.28 -19.49 13.27
N GLY A 400 20.53 -19.53 14.58
CA GLY A 400 21.15 -20.68 15.24
C GLY A 400 20.16 -21.71 15.77
N LYS A 401 18.85 -21.56 15.54
CA LYS A 401 17.85 -22.50 16.07
C LYS A 401 18.07 -23.89 15.47
N ASP A 402 18.10 -24.90 16.33
CA ASP A 402 18.26 -26.31 15.97
C ASP A 402 19.54 -26.61 15.17
N ASN A 403 20.58 -25.80 15.31
CA ASN A 403 21.85 -25.97 14.60
C ASN A 403 23.06 -25.97 15.55
N ALA A 404 23.52 -27.18 15.87
CA ALA A 404 24.66 -27.42 16.77
C ALA A 404 25.97 -26.75 16.34
N TYR A 405 26.12 -26.36 15.06
CA TYR A 405 27.28 -25.61 14.60
C TYR A 405 27.36 -24.21 15.23
N TYR A 406 26.21 -23.56 15.45
CA TYR A 406 26.16 -22.18 15.94
C TYR A 406 26.16 -22.06 17.46
N ASP A 407 25.87 -23.14 18.21
CA ASP A 407 25.76 -23.11 19.67
C ASP A 407 26.97 -22.47 20.35
N GLY A 408 28.18 -22.97 20.03
CA GLY A 408 29.42 -22.44 20.61
C GLY A 408 29.75 -21.03 20.15
N LEU A 409 29.38 -20.67 18.91
CA LEU A 409 29.61 -19.32 18.39
C LEU A 409 28.69 -18.31 19.07
N LEU A 410 27.42 -18.65 19.24
CA LEU A 410 26.42 -17.84 19.92
C LEU A 410 26.75 -17.68 21.41
N GLU A 411 27.21 -18.72 22.08
CA GLU A 411 27.67 -18.64 23.47
C GLU A 411 28.83 -17.65 23.61
N ALA A 412 29.87 -17.78 22.77
CA ALA A 412 31.03 -16.90 22.80
C ALA A 412 30.67 -15.43 22.49
N HIS A 413 29.76 -15.22 21.54
CA HIS A 413 29.29 -13.88 21.19
C HIS A 413 28.47 -13.25 22.32
N ASN A 414 27.50 -13.98 22.87
CA ASN A 414 26.65 -13.49 23.95
C ASN A 414 27.43 -13.24 25.25
N ALA A 415 28.57 -13.91 25.44
CA ALA A 415 29.48 -13.62 26.54
C ALA A 415 30.24 -12.28 26.38
N THR A 416 30.41 -11.82 25.14
CA THR A 416 31.22 -10.63 24.82
C THR A 416 30.36 -9.40 24.50
N TYR A 417 29.23 -9.60 23.83
CA TYR A 417 28.38 -8.57 23.28
C TYR A 417 26.96 -8.67 23.84
N SER A 418 26.30 -7.52 24.00
CA SER A 418 24.93 -7.43 24.51
C SER A 418 23.85 -7.43 23.43
N HIS A 419 24.24 -7.37 22.14
CA HIS A 419 23.31 -7.48 21.02
C HIS A 419 23.27 -8.90 20.47
N SER A 420 22.23 -9.20 19.68
CA SER A 420 22.13 -10.43 18.91
C SER A 420 23.23 -10.52 17.85
N MET A 421 23.71 -11.73 17.59
CA MET A 421 24.69 -11.98 16.54
C MET A 421 24.06 -11.81 15.16
N LYS A 422 24.67 -10.96 14.35
CA LYS A 422 24.26 -10.69 12.97
C LYS A 422 25.17 -11.37 11.98
N VAL A 423 24.74 -11.41 10.72
CA VAL A 423 25.54 -11.98 9.64
C VAL A 423 26.88 -11.22 9.46
N GLU A 424 26.91 -9.92 9.76
CA GLU A 424 28.17 -9.15 9.77
C GLU A 424 29.20 -9.65 10.80
N ASP A 425 28.75 -10.13 11.96
CA ASP A 425 29.62 -10.57 13.06
C ASP A 425 30.33 -11.90 12.77
N ILE A 426 29.77 -12.72 11.87
CA ILE A 426 30.36 -13.99 11.40
C ILE A 426 31.19 -13.81 10.10
N GLY A 427 31.50 -12.57 9.76
CA GLY A 427 32.30 -12.22 8.59
C GLY A 427 31.52 -12.28 7.28
N GLY A 428 30.19 -12.17 7.31
CA GLY A 428 29.34 -12.13 6.11
C GLY A 428 29.51 -10.87 5.24
N LEU A 429 30.50 -10.02 5.54
CA LEU A 429 30.90 -8.84 4.77
C LEU A 429 32.32 -8.95 4.19
N GLU A 430 32.97 -10.11 4.32
CA GLU A 430 34.30 -10.34 3.75
C GLU A 430 34.23 -10.53 2.23
N CYS A 431 35.11 -9.84 1.48
CA CYS A 431 35.11 -9.89 0.02
C CYS A 431 35.24 -11.31 -0.54
N ALA A 432 36.08 -12.14 0.08
CA ALA A 432 36.32 -13.51 -0.37
C ALA A 432 35.05 -14.37 -0.30
N LYS A 433 34.23 -14.22 0.75
CA LYS A 433 33.03 -15.04 0.96
C LYS A 433 31.90 -14.73 -0.03
N CYS A 434 31.96 -13.57 -0.70
CA CYS A 434 30.94 -13.13 -1.64
C CYS A 434 31.38 -13.20 -3.11
N HIS A 435 32.69 -13.21 -3.38
CA HIS A 435 33.20 -13.05 -4.75
C HIS A 435 34.15 -14.15 -5.24
N TYR A 436 34.55 -15.08 -4.36
CA TYR A 436 35.48 -16.16 -4.63
C TYR A 436 35.04 -17.44 -3.92
#